data_AF-A0A968HU05-F1
#
_entry.id   AF-A0A968HU05-F1
#
_cell.length_a   1.000
_cell.length_b   1.000
_cell.length_c   1.000
_cell.angle_alpha   90.00
_cell.angle_beta   90.00
_cell.angle_gamma   90.00
#
_symmetry.space_group_name_H-M   'P 1'
#
loop_
_entity.id
_entity.type
_entity.pdbx_description
1 polymer ?
#
loop_
_entity_poly.entity_id
_entity_poly.type
_entity_poly.pdbx_seq_one_letter_code
_entity_poly.pdbx_strand_id
1 'polypeptide(L)'
;MGETIAAGDHHQGSCATNPAPEREYWWVAPFAGSFAITTAGSDLDTVVYVREGGCEGRELACNDDTVTPLGTELWSTVTVELDAGQTISIFVDGYNGAGEFELGISEL
;
A
#
# COMPACT_ATOMS: atom_id res chain seq x y z
N MET A 1 -2.41 2.75 -11.99
CA MET A 1 -2.38 4.19 -12.25
C MET A 1 -3.33 4.90 -11.30
N GLY A 2 -2.77 5.68 -10.39
CA GLY A 2 -3.45 6.59 -9.47
C GLY A 2 -2.55 7.80 -9.17
N GLU A 3 -3.06 8.78 -8.44
CA GLU A 3 -2.27 9.93 -7.98
C GLU A 3 -2.66 10.34 -6.56
N THR A 4 -1.69 10.78 -5.76
CA THR A 4 -1.92 11.36 -4.43
C THR A 4 -2.02 12.90 -4.45
N ILE A 5 -1.85 13.53 -5.62
CA ILE A 5 -1.90 14.98 -5.76
C ILE A 5 -3.25 15.53 -5.25
N ALA A 6 -3.16 16.53 -4.37
CA ALA A 6 -4.29 17.17 -3.69
C ALA A 6 -5.21 16.20 -2.91
N ALA A 7 -4.71 14.99 -2.58
CA ALA A 7 -5.37 14.11 -1.64
C ALA A 7 -5.24 14.63 -0.20
N GLY A 8 -6.08 14.11 0.69
CA GLY A 8 -5.91 14.32 2.13
C GLY A 8 -4.88 13.35 2.70
N ASP A 9 -4.52 13.58 3.94
CA ASP A 9 -3.75 12.68 4.80
C ASP A 9 -4.62 12.44 6.02
N HIS A 10 -5.27 11.27 6.10
CA HIS A 10 -6.26 10.98 7.15
C HIS A 10 -5.88 9.75 7.98
N HIS A 11 -5.04 8.87 7.44
CA HIS A 11 -4.61 7.65 8.08
C HIS A 11 -3.10 7.52 7.95
N GLN A 12 -2.50 6.84 8.91
CA GLN A 12 -1.06 6.63 8.94
C GLN A 12 -0.77 5.14 9.17
N GLY A 13 0.07 4.57 8.30
CA GLY A 13 0.65 3.24 8.50
C GLY A 13 1.76 3.26 9.55
N SER A 14 2.05 2.12 10.18
CA SER A 14 3.08 2.03 11.23
C SER A 14 4.52 2.30 10.75
N CYS A 15 4.76 2.20 9.43
CA CYS A 15 6.03 2.45 8.76
C CYS A 15 6.11 3.83 8.11
N ALA A 16 5.01 4.59 8.06
CA ALA A 16 5.03 5.96 7.59
C ALA A 16 5.44 6.88 8.75
N THR A 17 6.54 7.63 8.59
CA THR A 17 7.09 8.50 9.64
C THR A 17 6.80 9.98 9.46
N ASN A 18 6.28 10.36 8.28
CA ASN A 18 5.88 11.73 7.97
C ASN A 18 4.48 11.76 7.35
N PRO A 19 3.71 12.84 7.59
CA PRO A 19 2.41 13.04 6.97
C PRO A 19 2.55 13.39 5.48
N ALA A 20 1.80 12.71 4.63
CA ALA A 20 1.72 12.99 3.19
C ALA A 20 0.34 12.61 2.62
N PRO A 21 -0.02 13.12 1.43
CA PRO A 21 -1.30 12.80 0.82
C PRO A 21 -1.43 11.32 0.44
N GLU A 22 -2.59 10.71 0.74
CA GLU A 22 -2.86 9.29 0.53
C GLU A 22 -4.07 9.00 -0.39
N ARG A 23 -4.10 7.79 -0.95
CA ARG A 23 -5.28 7.20 -1.60
C ARG A 23 -5.64 5.88 -0.94
N GLU A 24 -6.94 5.70 -0.71
CA GLU A 24 -7.49 4.49 -0.11
C GLU A 24 -8.27 3.67 -1.15
N TYR A 25 -8.07 2.36 -1.12
CA TYR A 25 -8.74 1.38 -1.95
C TYR A 25 -9.32 0.25 -1.12
N TRP A 26 -10.45 -0.28 -1.55
CA TRP A 26 -11.07 -1.46 -0.95
C TRP A 26 -10.90 -2.64 -1.90
N TRP A 27 -10.50 -3.78 -1.37
CA TRP A 27 -10.31 -4.99 -2.16
C TRP A 27 -10.79 -6.22 -1.39
N VAL A 28 -11.33 -7.19 -2.12
CA VAL A 28 -11.83 -8.44 -1.58
C VAL A 28 -11.05 -9.59 -2.18
N ALA A 29 -10.45 -10.42 -1.33
CA ALA A 29 -9.70 -11.59 -1.75
C ALA A 29 -10.62 -12.59 -2.46
N PRO A 30 -10.35 -12.95 -3.73
CA PRO A 30 -11.21 -13.87 -4.47
C PRO A 30 -11.11 -15.32 -3.98
N PHE A 31 -10.02 -15.67 -3.31
CA PHE A 31 -9.74 -16.97 -2.71
C PHE A 31 -8.75 -16.81 -1.55
N ALA A 32 -8.59 -17.87 -0.75
CA ALA A 32 -7.63 -17.87 0.34
C ALA A 32 -6.22 -18.07 -0.20
N GLY A 33 -5.28 -17.22 0.18
CA GLY A 33 -3.92 -17.25 -0.35
C GLY A 33 -3.06 -16.08 0.10
N SER A 34 -1.83 -16.05 -0.41
CA SER A 34 -0.89 -14.95 -0.20
C SER A 34 -0.95 -13.99 -1.38
N PHE A 35 -1.09 -12.70 -1.09
CA PHE A 35 -1.17 -11.66 -2.11
C PHE A 35 -0.07 -10.62 -1.87
N ALA A 36 0.65 -10.30 -2.94
CA ALA A 36 1.53 -9.14 -2.99
C ALA A 36 0.74 -7.92 -3.45
N ILE A 37 0.87 -6.84 -2.69
CA ILE A 37 0.34 -5.51 -3.02
C ILE A 37 1.56 -4.61 -3.21
N THR A 38 1.71 -4.05 -4.39
CA THR A 38 2.94 -3.37 -4.80
C THR A 38 2.65 -2.08 -5.54
N THR A 39 3.54 -1.10 -5.38
CA THR A 39 3.58 0.13 -6.16
C THR A 39 4.75 0.18 -7.14
N ALA A 40 5.34 -0.99 -7.47
CA ALA A 40 6.45 -1.08 -8.41
C ALA A 40 6.17 -0.36 -9.73
N GLY A 41 7.12 0.48 -10.15
CA GLY A 41 6.99 1.33 -11.34
C GLY A 41 6.44 2.74 -11.08
N SER A 42 6.17 3.09 -9.82
CA SER A 42 5.80 4.46 -9.43
C SER A 42 6.98 5.43 -9.52
N ASP A 43 6.70 6.66 -9.93
CA ASP A 43 7.64 7.79 -9.83
C ASP A 43 7.61 8.48 -8.46
N LEU A 44 6.59 8.17 -7.64
CA LEU A 44 6.44 8.58 -6.26
C LEU A 44 7.23 7.66 -5.32
N ASP A 45 7.85 8.26 -4.31
CA ASP A 45 8.33 7.59 -3.11
C ASP A 45 7.12 7.22 -2.24
N THR A 46 6.69 5.96 -2.32
CA THR A 46 5.40 5.51 -1.78
C THR A 46 5.57 4.90 -0.40
N VAL A 47 4.49 4.94 0.39
CA VAL A 47 4.26 4.04 1.52
C VAL A 47 3.00 3.24 1.23
N VAL A 48 3.05 1.91 1.40
CA VAL A 48 1.88 1.03 1.30
C VAL A 48 1.61 0.39 2.64
N TYR A 49 0.35 0.50 3.10
CA TYR A 49 -0.11 -0.26 4.25
C TYR A 49 -1.52 -0.80 4.05
N VAL A 50 -1.78 -1.92 4.71
CA VAL A 50 -2.99 -2.71 4.50
C VAL A 50 -3.64 -2.97 5.84
N ARG A 51 -4.96 -2.79 5.93
CA ARG A 51 -5.75 -3.05 7.14
C ARG A 51 -6.88 -4.04 6.87
N GLU A 52 -7.27 -4.79 7.90
CA GLU A 52 -8.42 -5.71 7.83
C GLU A 52 -9.74 -4.95 7.74
N GLY A 53 -10.59 -5.33 6.77
CA GLY A 53 -11.90 -4.72 6.60
C GLY A 53 -11.78 -3.30 6.08
N GLY A 54 -12.08 -2.33 6.95
CA GLY A 54 -12.14 -0.91 6.58
C GLY A 54 -11.04 -0.05 7.15
N CYS A 55 -11.18 1.26 7.00
CA CYS A 55 -10.09 2.22 7.24
C CYS A 55 -9.51 2.15 8.66
N GLU A 56 -10.34 1.84 9.66
CA GLU A 56 -9.96 1.71 11.08
C GLU A 56 -9.60 0.28 11.51
N GLY A 57 -9.39 -0.61 10.53
CA GLY A 57 -9.00 -1.99 10.74
C GLY A 57 -7.62 -2.15 11.38
N ARG A 58 -7.34 -3.36 11.88
CA ARG A 58 -5.99 -3.72 12.31
C ARG A 58 -5.06 -3.75 11.10
N GLU A 59 -3.88 -3.14 11.22
CA GLU A 59 -2.85 -3.22 10.19
C GLU A 59 -2.33 -4.66 10.05
N LEU A 60 -2.31 -5.14 8.82
CA LEU A 60 -1.79 -6.43 8.41
C LEU A 60 -0.32 -6.35 8.01
N ALA A 61 0.02 -5.31 7.26
CA ALA A 61 1.37 -5.06 6.78
C ALA A 61 1.54 -3.58 6.44
N CYS A 62 2.78 -3.11 6.51
CA CYS A 62 3.20 -1.78 6.11
C CYS A 62 4.60 -1.88 5.50
N ASN A 63 4.84 -1.16 4.41
CA ASN A 63 6.17 -0.96 3.86
C ASN A 63 6.31 0.44 3.25
N ASP A 64 7.48 1.04 3.41
CA ASP A 64 7.91 2.31 2.83
C ASP A 64 8.75 2.01 1.58
N ASP A 65 9.88 1.33 1.75
CA ASP A 65 10.76 0.98 0.64
C ASP A 65 10.86 -0.53 0.40
N THR A 66 10.86 -0.94 -0.87
CA THR A 66 11.18 -2.33 -1.22
C THR A 66 12.68 -2.55 -1.33
N VAL A 67 13.23 -3.45 -0.53
CA VAL A 67 14.62 -3.92 -0.66
C VAL A 67 14.71 -5.04 -1.69
N THR A 68 15.49 -4.81 -2.75
CA THR A 68 15.77 -5.77 -3.81
C THR A 68 17.26 -6.16 -3.81
N PRO A 69 17.68 -7.19 -4.57
CA PRO A 69 19.09 -7.51 -4.74
C PRO A 69 19.94 -6.39 -5.36
N LEU A 70 19.31 -5.39 -6.01
CA LEU A 70 19.98 -4.27 -6.65
C LEU A 70 20.10 -3.04 -5.74
N GLY A 71 19.35 -3.00 -4.63
CA GLY A 71 19.32 -1.87 -3.71
C GLY A 71 17.93 -1.67 -3.10
N THR A 72 17.76 -0.51 -2.47
CA THR A 72 16.47 -0.05 -1.95
C THR A 72 15.76 0.75 -3.04
N GLU A 73 14.52 0.39 -3.30
CA GLU A 73 13.63 1.05 -4.25
C GLU A 73 12.58 1.84 -3.48
N LEU A 74 12.22 3.02 -4.00
CA LEU A 74 11.25 3.95 -3.37
C LEU A 74 9.78 3.56 -3.57
N TRP A 75 9.53 2.45 -4.26
CA TRP A 75 8.20 1.85 -4.31
C TRP A 75 8.09 0.76 -3.25
N SER A 76 6.90 0.63 -2.67
CA SER A 76 6.65 -0.30 -1.58
C SER A 76 5.98 -1.58 -2.05
N THR A 77 6.26 -2.67 -1.36
CA THR A 77 5.56 -3.95 -1.53
C THR A 77 5.30 -4.56 -0.18
N VAL A 78 4.06 -5.02 0.03
CA VAL A 78 3.67 -5.83 1.19
C VAL A 78 3.10 -7.16 0.72
N THR A 79 3.30 -8.18 1.55
CA THR A 79 2.66 -9.49 1.39
C THR A 79 1.68 -9.70 2.52
N VAL A 80 0.45 -10.08 2.20
CA VAL A 80 -0.60 -10.39 3.18
C VAL A 80 -1.17 -11.78 2.90
N GLU A 81 -1.41 -12.55 3.95
CA GLU A 81 -2.19 -13.79 3.89
C GLU A 81 -3.65 -13.46 4.16
N LEU A 82 -4.55 -13.88 3.27
CA LEU A 82 -5.97 -13.55 3.33
C LEU A 82 -6.84 -14.79 3.14
N ASP A 83 -7.99 -14.80 3.78
CA ASP A 83 -9.05 -15.78 3.57
C ASP A 83 -9.90 -15.43 2.34
N ALA A 84 -10.54 -16.44 1.74
CA ALA A 84 -11.47 -16.22 0.63
C ALA A 84 -12.63 -15.31 1.06
N GLY A 85 -12.86 -14.23 0.31
CA GLY A 85 -13.88 -13.22 0.61
C GLY A 85 -13.48 -12.22 1.69
N GLN A 86 -12.26 -12.30 2.24
CA GLN A 86 -11.78 -11.30 3.20
C GLN A 86 -11.64 -9.95 2.52
N THR A 87 -12.22 -8.92 3.13
CA THR A 87 -12.09 -7.53 2.68
C THR A 87 -10.90 -6.88 3.37
N ILE A 88 -10.14 -6.08 2.63
CA ILE A 88 -9.07 -5.24 3.13
C ILE A 88 -9.20 -3.82 2.59
N SER A 89 -8.65 -2.87 3.34
CA SER A 89 -8.36 -1.53 2.84
C SER A 89 -6.86 -1.41 2.58
N ILE A 90 -6.51 -0.87 1.41
CA ILE A 90 -5.14 -0.64 0.96
C ILE A 90 -4.95 0.87 0.89
N PHE A 91 -3.90 1.35 1.52
CA PHE A 91 -3.51 2.75 1.50
C PHE A 91 -2.23 2.88 0.71
N VAL A 92 -2.22 3.82 -0.24
CA VAL A 92 -1.02 4.25 -0.96
C VAL A 92 -0.80 5.71 -0.60
N ASP A 93 0.24 5.94 0.18
CA ASP A 93 0.66 7.24 0.69
C ASP A 93 2.02 7.62 0.06
N GLY A 94 2.44 8.88 0.23
CA GLY A 94 3.81 9.31 -0.10
C GLY A 94 4.70 9.32 1.13
N TYR A 95 6.01 9.12 0.98
CA TYR A 95 6.92 9.24 2.13
C TYR A 95 7.28 10.71 2.45
N ASN A 96 7.30 11.59 1.44
CA ASN A 96 7.61 13.03 1.58
C ASN A 96 7.06 13.90 0.44
N GLY A 97 5.98 13.47 -0.21
CA GLY A 97 5.45 14.17 -1.36
C GLY A 97 4.16 13.57 -1.88
N ALA A 98 3.71 14.11 -3.00
CA ALA A 98 2.57 13.59 -3.72
C ALA A 98 2.93 13.45 -5.20
N GLY A 99 2.32 12.48 -5.86
CA GLY A 99 2.65 12.16 -7.24
C GLY A 99 1.78 11.05 -7.81
N GLU A 100 2.11 10.64 -9.02
CA GLU A 100 1.51 9.47 -9.66
C GLU A 100 2.12 8.19 -9.09
N PHE A 101 1.29 7.16 -8.99
CA PHE A 101 1.70 5.83 -8.58
C PHE A 101 1.03 4.75 -9.43
N GLU A 102 1.69 3.62 -9.50
CA GLU A 102 1.12 2.37 -9.96
C GLU A 102 0.68 1.55 -8.76
N LEU A 103 -0.44 0.82 -8.86
CA LEU A 103 -0.88 -0.10 -7.82
C LEU A 103 -1.21 -1.44 -8.47
N GLY A 104 -0.52 -2.48 -8.03
CA GLY A 104 -0.70 -3.85 -8.47
C GLY A 104 -1.04 -4.77 -7.31
N ILE A 105 -1.90 -5.76 -7.58
CA ILE A 105 -2.21 -6.86 -6.67
C ILE A 105 -2.02 -8.16 -7.44
N SER A 106 -1.18 -9.07 -6.92
CA SER A 106 -0.91 -10.37 -7.53
C SER A 106 -0.86 -11.48 -6.48
N GLU A 107 -1.29 -12.68 -6.85
CA GLU A 107 -1.06 -13.91 -6.07
C GLU A 107 0.44 -14.27 -6.08
N LEU A 108 0.91 -14.92 -5.01
CA LEU A 108 2.28 -15.43 -4.84
C LEU A 108 2.37 -16.96 -4.95
#